data_AF-A0A7K5AWH4-F1
#
_entry.id   AF-A0A7K5AWH4-F1
#
_cell.length_a   1.000
_cell.length_b   1.000
_cell.length_c   1.000
_cell.angle_alpha   90.00
_cell.angle_beta   90.00
_cell.angle_gamma   90.00
#
_symmetry.space_group_name_H-M   'P 1'
#
loop_
_entity.id
_entity.type
_entity.pdbx_description
1 polymer ?
#
loop_
_entity_poly.entity_id
_entity_poly.type
_entity_poly.pdbx_seq_one_letter_code
_entity_poly.pdbx_strand_id
1 'polypeptide(L)'
;HNTATMNFLRRRLSDSSFVANLPNGYMMDLQRPDSSTSSPVSPATERKHPQPPQPSHSSSTGTSIFSSISSAMKQTTQAAAGLIDHSASPPPPVAQKPKILLVIDDAHTDWAKYFQGKKVNGEFDIRVEQAEFSELNLAAYVMGGCMVDMQVMRNGTKVVRSFKPDFVLIRQHAYSMALGEDFRSLIIGLQYGGIHTVNSLYSIYNFCSKPWVFSQLIKIFNSLGPEKFPLVEQTFFPSHKQMVS
;
A
#
# COMPACT_ATOMS: atom_id res chain seq x y z
N HIS A 1 20.79 -5.60 -34.99
CA HIS A 1 19.34 -5.50 -34.75
C HIS A 1 18.95 -5.16 -33.29
N ASN A 2 19.87 -4.68 -32.42
CA ASN A 2 19.58 -4.40 -30.99
C ASN A 2 19.52 -2.92 -30.59
N THR A 3 19.83 -1.99 -31.49
CA THR A 3 19.97 -0.56 -31.17
C THR A 3 18.63 0.19 -31.12
N ALA A 4 17.64 -0.24 -31.89
CA ALA A 4 16.33 0.42 -31.95
C ALA A 4 15.50 0.21 -30.67
N THR A 5 15.53 -0.99 -30.08
CA THR A 5 14.77 -1.34 -28.87
C THR A 5 15.25 -0.56 -27.65
N MET A 6 16.57 -0.39 -27.49
CA MET A 6 17.18 0.40 -26.41
C MET A 6 16.83 1.89 -26.51
N ASN A 7 16.81 2.44 -27.73
CA ASN A 7 16.39 3.84 -27.96
C ASN A 7 14.91 4.06 -27.67
N PHE A 8 14.04 3.08 -27.97
CA PHE A 8 12.61 3.16 -27.65
C PHE A 8 12.34 3.12 -26.14
N LEU A 9 13.02 2.22 -25.41
CA LEU A 9 12.96 2.14 -23.95
C LEU A 9 13.46 3.43 -23.30
N ARG A 10 14.60 3.96 -23.77
CA ARG A 10 15.17 5.22 -23.27
C ARG A 10 14.22 6.39 -23.52
N ARG A 11 13.62 6.50 -24.72
CA ARG A 11 12.71 7.61 -25.05
C ARG A 11 11.40 7.59 -24.24
N ARG A 12 10.82 6.42 -23.97
CA ARG A 12 9.61 6.32 -23.13
C ARG A 12 9.88 6.58 -21.65
N LEU A 13 11.04 6.16 -21.13
CA LEU A 13 11.39 6.32 -19.72
C LEU A 13 12.11 7.65 -19.42
N SER A 14 12.53 8.38 -20.46
CA SER A 14 13.18 9.70 -20.34
C SER A 14 12.28 10.84 -20.80
N ASP A 15 10.99 10.60 -21.02
CA ASP A 15 10.03 11.67 -21.34
C ASP A 15 9.84 12.51 -20.06
N SER A 16 10.59 13.61 -19.94
CA SER A 16 10.73 14.43 -18.73
C SER A 16 9.47 15.20 -18.33
N SER A 17 8.33 14.97 -19.01
CA SER A 17 7.05 15.46 -18.55
C SER A 17 6.70 14.73 -17.25
N PHE A 18 6.86 15.42 -16.11
CA PHE A 18 6.47 14.93 -14.80
C PHE A 18 5.05 14.31 -14.83
N VAL A 19 4.11 14.95 -15.55
CA VAL A 19 2.72 14.49 -15.70
C VAL A 19 2.61 13.17 -16.47
N ALA A 20 3.48 12.92 -17.45
CA ALA A 20 3.43 11.71 -18.28
C ALA A 20 3.88 10.44 -17.53
N ASN A 21 4.60 10.58 -16.42
CA ASN A 21 5.13 9.46 -15.63
C ASN A 21 4.29 9.15 -14.39
N LEU A 22 3.22 9.93 -14.14
CA LEU A 22 2.36 9.71 -12.99
C LEU A 22 1.30 8.66 -13.30
N PRO A 23 0.92 7.81 -12.32
CA PRO A 23 -0.28 6.99 -12.43
C PRO A 23 -1.50 7.86 -12.77
N ASN A 24 -2.40 7.34 -13.61
CA ASN A 24 -3.66 8.02 -13.91
C ASN A 24 -4.38 8.38 -12.61
N GLY A 25 -4.80 9.64 -12.47
CA GLY A 25 -5.50 10.15 -11.28
C GLY A 25 -4.63 10.93 -10.29
N TYR A 26 -3.30 10.75 -10.30
CA TYR A 26 -2.40 11.36 -9.30
C TYR A 26 -2.49 12.90 -9.23
N MET A 27 -2.52 13.58 -10.37
CA MET A 27 -2.65 15.04 -10.43
C MET A 27 -4.06 15.53 -10.02
N MET A 28 -5.10 14.71 -10.25
CA MET A 28 -6.46 15.03 -9.85
C MET A 28 -6.64 14.90 -8.34
N ASP A 29 -5.94 13.96 -7.70
CA ASP A 29 -5.96 13.80 -6.25
C ASP A 29 -5.18 14.90 -5.52
N LEU A 30 -4.03 15.33 -6.04
CA LEU A 30 -3.28 16.50 -5.54
C LEU A 30 -4.10 17.80 -5.53
N GLN A 31 -5.02 17.92 -6.49
CA GLN A 31 -5.90 19.09 -6.63
C GLN A 31 -7.18 18.96 -5.81
N ARG A 32 -7.47 17.79 -5.23
CA ARG A 32 -8.64 17.59 -4.38
C ARG A 32 -8.35 18.17 -3.00
N PRO A 33 -9.11 19.17 -2.52
CA PRO A 33 -8.98 19.63 -1.14
C PRO A 33 -9.34 18.47 -0.20
N ASP A 34 -8.53 18.23 0.84
CA ASP A 34 -8.82 17.31 1.94
C ASP A 34 -10.11 17.76 2.65
N SER A 35 -11.26 17.36 2.12
CA SER A 35 -12.58 17.67 2.66
C SER A 35 -13.20 16.39 3.17
N SER A 36 -12.91 16.12 4.45
CA SER A 36 -13.84 15.39 5.29
C SER A 36 -15.07 16.28 5.47
N THR A 37 -16.21 15.92 4.86
CA THR A 37 -17.60 16.07 5.34
C THR A 37 -18.64 15.79 4.24
N SER A 38 -19.51 14.82 4.53
CA SER A 38 -20.94 14.67 4.15
C SER A 38 -21.46 15.06 2.73
N SER A 39 -21.87 13.99 2.03
CA SER A 39 -23.12 13.79 1.23
C SER A 39 -23.30 14.42 -0.16
N PRO A 40 -23.95 13.70 -1.12
CA PRO A 40 -24.04 14.07 -2.53
C PRO A 40 -25.42 14.61 -2.95
N VAL A 41 -25.51 15.66 -3.78
CA VAL A 41 -26.71 15.97 -4.59
C VAL A 41 -26.32 16.76 -5.86
N SER A 42 -26.94 16.40 -6.99
CA SER A 42 -27.23 17.26 -8.17
C SER A 42 -28.75 17.27 -8.38
N PRO A 43 -29.40 18.08 -9.25
CA PRO A 43 -29.14 19.46 -9.75
C PRO A 43 -30.39 20.40 -9.61
N ALA A 44 -30.28 21.74 -9.71
CA ALA A 44 -31.28 22.68 -10.31
C ALA A 44 -31.06 24.19 -10.02
N THR A 45 -31.20 25.00 -11.09
CA THR A 45 -31.64 26.41 -11.31
C THR A 45 -31.71 27.53 -10.24
N GLU A 46 -31.17 28.70 -10.67
CA GLU A 46 -31.61 30.12 -10.53
C GLU A 46 -31.26 31.04 -9.32
N ARG A 47 -30.82 32.27 -9.69
CA ARG A 47 -30.85 33.61 -9.01
C ARG A 47 -29.70 34.15 -8.12
N LYS A 48 -28.86 34.98 -8.79
CA LYS A 48 -28.61 36.45 -8.62
C LYS A 48 -28.20 37.09 -7.25
N HIS A 49 -26.94 37.59 -7.21
CA HIS A 49 -26.39 38.83 -6.55
C HIS A 49 -26.18 38.87 -5.00
N PRO A 50 -25.32 39.76 -4.43
CA PRO A 50 -23.90 40.06 -4.68
C PRO A 50 -23.02 40.22 -3.37
N GLN A 51 -21.69 40.39 -3.56
CA GLN A 51 -20.56 40.83 -2.67
C GLN A 51 -20.86 41.96 -1.62
N PRO A 52 -19.98 42.37 -0.64
CA PRO A 52 -18.48 42.49 -0.67
C PRO A 52 -17.75 42.27 0.73
N PRO A 53 -16.57 42.87 1.11
CA PRO A 53 -15.28 42.16 1.30
C PRO A 53 -14.44 42.46 2.61
N GLN A 54 -13.28 41.78 2.75
CA GLN A 54 -12.00 42.21 3.40
C GLN A 54 -11.90 42.41 4.95
N PRO A 55 -10.70 42.57 5.59
CA PRO A 55 -9.30 42.21 5.26
C PRO A 55 -8.41 41.69 6.45
N SER A 56 -7.19 41.26 6.06
CA SER A 56 -5.81 41.21 6.67
C SER A 56 -5.44 41.36 8.17
N HIS A 57 -4.23 40.80 8.44
CA HIS A 57 -3.22 41.02 9.51
C HIS A 57 -3.18 39.93 10.59
N SER A 58 -2.05 39.48 11.16
CA SER A 58 -0.60 39.69 10.97
C SER A 58 0.14 38.73 11.91
N SER A 59 1.34 38.31 11.51
CA SER A 59 2.50 37.84 12.29
C SER A 59 2.41 37.77 13.83
N SER A 60 2.88 36.66 14.41
CA SER A 60 3.86 36.70 15.51
C SER A 60 4.62 35.38 15.69
N THR A 61 5.92 35.49 15.42
CA THR A 61 7.09 34.90 16.08
C THR A 61 6.86 34.18 17.42
N GLY A 62 7.50 33.02 17.60
CA GLY A 62 7.59 32.33 18.88
C GLY A 62 8.56 31.15 18.87
N THR A 63 9.85 31.43 19.02
CA THR A 63 10.93 30.48 19.35
C THR A 63 10.88 30.06 20.81
N SER A 64 11.03 28.75 21.11
CA SER A 64 11.48 28.19 22.41
C SER A 64 11.72 26.68 22.21
N ILE A 65 12.95 26.23 21.91
CA ILE A 65 14.10 25.90 22.78
C ILE A 65 13.89 24.61 23.61
N PHE A 66 14.84 23.70 23.39
CA PHE A 66 15.04 22.37 23.94
C PHE A 66 15.23 22.35 25.46
N SER A 67 14.85 21.24 26.11
CA SER A 67 15.37 20.87 27.42
C SER A 67 15.79 19.40 27.45
N SER A 68 17.08 19.21 27.75
CA SER A 68 17.76 17.95 28.02
C SER A 68 17.59 17.57 29.49
N ILE A 69 17.53 16.27 29.80
CA ILE A 69 17.86 15.77 31.14
C ILE A 69 18.77 14.54 30.99
N SER A 70 20.00 14.68 31.48
CA SER A 70 20.98 13.62 31.64
C SER A 70 21.15 13.29 33.13
N SER A 71 21.65 12.08 33.37
CA SER A 71 22.44 11.59 34.51
C SER A 71 21.70 10.95 35.70
N ALA A 72 22.00 9.67 35.91
CA ALA A 72 22.31 9.11 37.23
C ALA A 72 23.17 7.85 37.06
N MET A 73 24.48 8.01 37.28
CA MET A 73 25.49 6.96 37.39
C MET A 73 25.71 6.70 38.89
N LYS A 74 25.60 5.46 39.36
CA LYS A 74 26.04 5.06 40.70
C LYS A 74 27.08 3.96 40.59
N GLN A 75 28.29 4.34 40.97
CA GLN A 75 29.49 3.53 41.12
C GLN A 75 29.51 2.98 42.56
N THR A 76 29.70 1.68 42.74
CA THR A 76 30.17 1.10 44.01
C THR A 76 31.03 -0.11 43.69
N THR A 77 32.21 -0.12 44.28
CA THR A 77 33.31 -1.07 44.06
C THR A 77 33.60 -1.86 45.33
N GLN A 78 34.17 -3.06 45.17
CA GLN A 78 34.79 -4.00 46.16
C GLN A 78 33.84 -4.98 46.87
N ALA A 79 34.21 -6.25 47.15
CA ALA A 79 35.28 -7.15 46.68
C ALA A 79 34.97 -8.61 47.11
N ALA A 80 35.44 -9.55 46.30
CA ALA A 80 35.65 -11.01 46.39
C ALA A 80 35.25 -11.87 47.63
N ALA A 81 34.57 -12.99 47.36
CA ALA A 81 34.91 -14.34 47.86
C ALA A 81 34.21 -15.41 46.99
N GLY A 82 34.92 -16.48 46.65
CA GLY A 82 34.56 -17.42 45.59
C GLY A 82 33.38 -18.34 45.92
N LEU A 83 32.58 -18.60 44.88
CA LEU A 83 31.79 -19.82 44.68
C LEU A 83 31.81 -20.11 43.18
N ILE A 84 32.61 -21.11 42.83
CA ILE A 84 32.48 -21.85 41.57
C ILE A 84 31.15 -22.61 41.66
N ASP A 85 30.12 -22.09 40.98
CA ASP A 85 28.95 -22.89 40.64
C ASP A 85 28.72 -22.84 39.14
N HIS A 86 28.75 -24.02 38.54
CA HIS A 86 28.45 -24.27 37.14
C HIS A 86 26.93 -24.23 36.94
N SER A 87 26.38 -23.03 36.88
CA SER A 87 25.06 -22.81 36.30
C SER A 87 25.17 -21.80 35.16
N ALA A 88 25.91 -22.18 34.11
CA ALA A 88 25.78 -21.53 32.82
C ALA A 88 24.40 -21.91 32.25
N SER A 89 23.35 -21.20 32.69
CA SER A 89 22.12 -21.13 31.91
C SER A 89 22.51 -20.69 30.50
N PRO A 90 22.13 -21.42 29.44
CA PRO A 90 22.44 -21.00 28.09
C PRO A 90 21.93 -19.55 27.92
N PRO A 91 22.72 -18.67 27.28
CA PRO A 91 22.25 -17.31 27.00
C PRO A 91 20.89 -17.43 26.31
N PRO A 92 19.89 -16.60 26.68
CA PRO A 92 18.59 -16.64 26.03
C PRO A 92 18.85 -16.55 24.52
N PRO A 93 18.23 -17.43 23.71
CA PRO A 93 18.47 -17.44 22.28
C PRO A 93 18.23 -16.03 21.75
N VAL A 94 19.20 -15.49 21.02
CA VAL A 94 19.07 -14.16 20.41
C VAL A 94 17.83 -14.20 19.54
N ALA A 95 16.77 -13.52 19.98
CA ALA A 95 15.51 -13.51 19.26
C ALA A 95 15.75 -12.89 17.88
N GLN A 96 15.70 -13.72 16.85
CA GLN A 96 15.88 -13.27 15.48
C GLN A 96 14.78 -12.26 15.14
N LYS A 97 15.12 -11.25 14.34
CA LYS A 97 14.15 -10.26 13.90
C LYS A 97 13.01 -10.97 13.16
N PRO A 98 11.74 -10.74 13.55
CA PRO A 98 10.61 -11.40 12.91
C PRO A 98 10.46 -10.95 11.46
N LYS A 99 9.88 -11.82 10.64
CA LYS A 99 9.46 -11.51 9.27
C LYS A 99 8.10 -10.83 9.29
N ILE A 100 8.01 -9.66 8.65
CA ILE A 100 6.79 -8.86 8.62
C ILE A 100 5.95 -9.29 7.42
N LEU A 101 4.77 -9.86 7.70
CA LEU A 101 3.73 -10.15 6.72
C LEU A 101 2.70 -9.04 6.79
N LEU A 102 2.56 -8.25 5.72
CA LEU A 102 1.41 -7.35 5.57
C LEU A 102 0.26 -8.14 4.94
N VAL A 103 -0.90 -8.14 5.58
CA VAL A 103 -2.14 -8.67 5.00
C VAL A 103 -3.04 -7.49 4.64
N ILE A 104 -3.37 -7.37 3.35
CA ILE A 104 -4.32 -6.38 2.85
C ILE A 104 -5.70 -7.02 2.77
N ASP A 105 -6.45 -6.89 3.86
CA ASP A 105 -7.77 -7.47 4.05
C ASP A 105 -8.61 -6.62 5.01
N ASP A 106 -9.92 -6.84 5.01
CA ASP A 106 -10.82 -6.24 6.00
C ASP A 106 -10.57 -6.79 7.42
N ALA A 107 -11.14 -6.12 8.42
CA ALA A 107 -10.99 -6.51 9.83
C ALA A 107 -11.87 -7.71 10.25
N HIS A 108 -12.69 -8.29 9.36
CA HIS A 108 -13.55 -9.42 9.71
C HIS A 108 -12.75 -10.70 9.94
N THR A 109 -11.61 -10.85 9.27
CA THR A 109 -10.69 -11.98 9.45
C THR A 109 -9.48 -11.56 10.25
N ASP A 110 -9.30 -12.11 11.46
CA ASP A 110 -8.08 -11.90 12.26
C ASP A 110 -6.95 -12.80 11.76
N TRP A 111 -6.15 -12.29 10.82
CA TRP A 111 -5.04 -13.06 10.24
C TRP A 111 -3.90 -13.32 11.23
N ALA A 112 -3.70 -12.45 12.22
CA ALA A 112 -2.68 -12.65 13.24
C ALA A 112 -2.90 -13.96 14.01
N LYS A 113 -4.18 -14.29 14.30
CA LYS A 113 -4.56 -15.57 14.91
C LYS A 113 -4.16 -16.80 14.07
N TYR A 114 -4.32 -16.75 12.75
CA TYR A 114 -3.98 -17.87 11.86
C TYR A 114 -2.48 -18.08 11.69
N PHE A 115 -1.69 -17.00 11.79
CA PHE A 115 -0.23 -17.05 11.71
C PHE A 115 0.46 -17.16 13.08
N GLN A 116 -0.30 -17.18 14.18
CA GLN A 116 0.25 -17.31 15.53
C GLN A 116 1.07 -18.60 15.68
N GLY A 117 2.31 -18.46 16.16
CA GLY A 117 3.24 -19.57 16.34
C GLY A 117 3.79 -20.18 15.04
N LYS A 118 3.41 -19.66 13.87
CA LYS A 118 4.01 -20.05 12.59
C LYS A 118 5.37 -19.37 12.44
N LYS A 119 6.34 -20.11 11.91
CA LYS A 119 7.71 -19.66 11.69
C LYS A 119 8.15 -19.91 10.26
N VAL A 120 8.92 -18.99 9.69
CA VAL A 120 9.60 -19.18 8.41
C VAL A 120 10.86 -20.01 8.65
N ASN A 121 11.01 -21.10 7.90
CA ASN A 121 12.10 -22.08 8.05
C ASN A 121 12.25 -22.65 9.47
N GLY A 122 11.21 -22.58 10.30
CA GLY A 122 11.27 -22.99 11.71
C GLY A 122 12.03 -22.03 12.63
N GLU A 123 12.58 -20.93 12.10
CA GLU A 123 13.47 -20.02 12.84
C GLU A 123 12.80 -18.67 13.12
N PHE A 124 12.34 -17.99 12.06
CA PHE A 124 11.87 -16.61 12.15
C PHE A 124 10.38 -16.56 12.47
N ASP A 125 10.01 -15.87 13.54
CA ASP A 125 8.60 -15.58 13.83
C ASP A 125 7.97 -14.70 12.75
N ILE A 126 6.67 -14.91 12.50
CA ILE A 126 5.89 -14.08 11.60
C ILE A 126 5.17 -13.02 12.41
N ARG A 127 5.48 -11.76 12.15
CA ARG A 127 4.72 -10.61 12.65
C ARG A 127 3.72 -10.19 11.57
N VAL A 128 2.44 -10.30 11.88
CA VAL A 128 1.36 -9.86 10.98
C VAL A 128 1.06 -8.39 11.24
N GLU A 129 1.06 -7.59 10.18
CA GLU A 129 0.41 -6.28 10.14
C GLU A 129 -0.78 -6.40 9.19
N GLN A 130 -1.95 -5.88 9.57
CA GLN A 130 -3.16 -5.98 8.78
C GLN A 130 -3.83 -4.62 8.64
N ALA A 131 -4.26 -4.29 7.43
CA ALA A 131 -4.97 -3.05 7.10
C ALA A 131 -5.69 -3.18 5.76
N GLU A 132 -6.69 -2.34 5.54
CA GLU A 132 -7.35 -2.20 4.25
C GLU A 132 -6.52 -1.32 3.29
N PHE A 133 -6.73 -1.45 1.98
CA PHE A 133 -6.06 -0.59 1.00
C PHE A 133 -6.28 0.90 1.27
N SER A 134 -7.48 1.29 1.74
CA SER A 134 -7.82 2.68 2.07
C SER A 134 -7.03 3.26 3.24
N GLU A 135 -6.38 2.40 4.05
CA GLU A 135 -5.59 2.79 5.21
C GLU A 135 -4.08 2.82 4.91
N LEU A 136 -3.70 2.51 3.67
CA LEU A 136 -2.31 2.33 3.27
C LEU A 136 -1.85 3.43 2.32
N ASN A 137 -0.60 3.82 2.50
CA ASN A 137 0.20 4.53 1.51
C ASN A 137 1.60 3.93 1.47
N LEU A 138 2.41 4.30 0.50
CA LEU A 138 3.78 3.81 0.43
C LEU A 138 4.73 4.77 -0.28
N ALA A 139 6.00 4.63 0.05
CA ALA A 139 7.11 5.14 -0.75
C ALA A 139 8.00 3.98 -1.18
N ALA A 140 8.28 3.88 -2.48
CA ALA A 140 9.13 2.84 -3.05
C ALA A 140 10.42 3.44 -3.63
N TYR A 141 11.55 2.80 -3.32
CA TYR A 141 12.88 3.26 -3.70
C TYR A 141 13.63 2.13 -4.39
N VAL A 142 14.32 2.45 -5.50
CA VAL A 142 15.05 1.47 -6.33
C VAL A 142 16.00 0.59 -5.50
N MET A 143 16.77 1.20 -4.58
CA MET A 143 17.73 0.48 -3.73
C MET A 143 17.21 0.23 -2.31
N GLY A 144 16.13 0.92 -1.90
CA GLY A 144 15.65 0.95 -0.52
C GLY A 144 14.47 0.02 -0.23
N GLY A 145 13.91 -0.62 -1.26
CA GLY A 145 12.67 -1.38 -1.19
C GLY A 145 11.46 -0.46 -1.04
N CYS A 146 10.35 -1.01 -0.53
CA CYS A 146 9.14 -0.24 -0.26
C CYS A 146 8.92 -0.07 1.26
N MET A 147 8.68 1.18 1.64
CA MET A 147 8.23 1.58 2.96
C MET A 147 6.72 1.79 2.88
N VAL A 148 5.97 1.07 3.72
CA VAL A 148 4.52 1.15 3.79
C VAL A 148 4.14 1.99 5.00
N ASP A 149 3.29 2.98 4.77
CA ASP A 149 2.66 3.81 5.78
C ASP A 149 1.25 3.28 6.03
N MET A 150 0.95 2.94 7.27
CA MET A 150 -0.37 2.46 7.70
C MET A 150 -1.01 3.48 8.63
N GLN A 151 -2.20 3.93 8.27
CA GLN A 151 -3.06 4.75 9.12
C GLN A 151 -3.83 3.85 10.09
N VAL A 152 -3.69 4.11 11.39
CA VAL A 152 -4.39 3.36 12.45
C VAL A 152 -5.06 4.35 13.39
N MET A 153 -6.28 4.03 13.82
CA MET A 153 -6.96 4.79 14.88
C MET A 153 -6.48 4.32 16.26
N ARG A 154 -5.92 5.22 17.06
CA ARG A 154 -5.50 4.96 18.45
C ARG A 154 -6.12 5.99 19.37
N ASN A 155 -7.00 5.54 20.28
CA ASN A 155 -7.70 6.39 21.24
C ASN A 155 -8.44 7.57 20.59
N GLY A 156 -9.04 7.36 19.41
CA GLY A 156 -9.72 8.41 18.65
C GLY A 156 -8.81 9.30 17.79
N THR A 157 -7.48 9.14 17.88
CA THR A 157 -6.52 9.89 17.08
C THR A 157 -6.00 9.04 15.92
N LYS A 158 -5.98 9.61 14.71
CA LYS A 158 -5.32 9.01 13.54
C LYS A 158 -3.80 9.09 13.72
N VAL A 159 -3.15 7.94 13.76
CA VAL A 159 -1.69 7.82 13.85
C VAL A 159 -1.19 7.07 12.62
N VAL A 160 -0.12 7.56 12.00
CA VAL A 160 0.56 6.85 10.91
C VAL A 160 1.76 6.10 11.48
N ARG A 161 1.91 4.83 11.10
CA ARG A 161 3.09 4.02 11.41
C ARG A 161 3.69 3.49 10.11
N SER A 162 5.00 3.60 9.99
CA SER A 162 5.75 3.15 8.81
C SER A 162 6.51 1.86 9.11
N PHE A 163 6.53 0.93 8.17
CA PHE A 163 7.32 -0.29 8.26
C PHE A 163 7.72 -0.80 6.88
N LYS A 164 8.65 -1.76 6.83
CA LYS A 164 9.06 -2.45 5.60
C LYS A 164 8.58 -3.90 5.67
N PRO A 165 7.54 -4.29 4.90
CA PRO A 165 7.09 -5.68 4.88
C PRO A 165 8.13 -6.57 4.17
N ASP A 166 8.29 -7.80 4.66
CA ASP A 166 9.06 -8.84 3.97
C ASP A 166 8.20 -9.54 2.90
N PHE A 167 6.88 -9.59 3.10
CA PHE A 167 5.91 -10.23 2.21
C PHE A 167 4.53 -9.57 2.32
N VAL A 168 3.70 -9.64 1.27
CA VAL A 168 2.31 -9.14 1.30
C VAL A 168 1.31 -10.20 0.84
N LEU A 169 0.26 -10.43 1.62
CA LEU A 169 -0.91 -11.20 1.22
C LEU A 169 -2.04 -10.23 0.84
N ILE A 170 -2.53 -10.29 -0.40
CA ILE A 170 -3.57 -9.38 -0.88
C ILE A 170 -4.90 -10.14 -1.00
N ARG A 171 -5.89 -9.71 -0.23
CA ARG A 171 -7.23 -10.31 -0.15
C ARG A 171 -8.36 -9.36 -0.60
N GLN A 172 -8.09 -8.07 -0.65
CA GLN A 172 -9.00 -7.06 -1.21
C GLN A 172 -8.85 -6.87 -2.73
N HIS A 173 -9.90 -6.34 -3.35
CA HIS A 173 -9.86 -5.90 -4.73
C HIS A 173 -9.01 -4.64 -4.87
N ALA A 174 -7.99 -4.69 -5.74
CA ALA A 174 -7.12 -3.54 -6.00
C ALA A 174 -7.76 -2.44 -6.87
N TYR A 175 -8.91 -2.72 -7.49
CA TYR A 175 -9.62 -1.78 -8.33
C TYR A 175 -11.12 -2.09 -8.40
N SER A 176 -11.91 -1.04 -8.29
CA SER A 176 -13.35 -0.98 -8.53
C SER A 176 -13.69 0.38 -9.18
N MET A 177 -14.83 0.44 -9.87
CA MET A 177 -15.31 1.70 -10.47
C MET A 177 -16.06 2.58 -9.45
N ALA A 178 -16.26 2.11 -8.21
CA ALA A 178 -16.84 2.93 -7.16
C ALA A 178 -15.87 4.06 -6.77
N LEU A 179 -16.44 5.17 -6.28
CA LEU A 179 -15.65 6.34 -5.90
C LEU A 179 -14.67 6.00 -4.78
N GLY A 180 -13.38 6.23 -5.00
CA GLY A 180 -12.33 6.02 -4.00
C GLY A 180 -11.76 4.60 -3.95
N GLU A 181 -12.19 3.70 -4.83
CA GLU A 181 -11.73 2.30 -4.84
C GLU A 181 -10.73 2.00 -5.98
N ASP A 182 -9.78 2.90 -6.23
CA ASP A 182 -8.68 2.69 -7.19
C ASP A 182 -7.33 2.65 -6.48
N PHE A 183 -6.86 1.43 -6.19
CA PHE A 183 -5.62 1.17 -5.48
C PHE A 183 -4.50 0.67 -6.39
N ARG A 184 -4.65 0.82 -7.71
CA ARG A 184 -3.66 0.36 -8.70
C ARG A 184 -2.29 1.01 -8.51
N SER A 185 -2.26 2.26 -8.03
CA SER A 185 -1.02 2.97 -7.68
C SER A 185 -0.25 2.27 -6.56
N LEU A 186 -0.93 1.72 -5.55
CA LEU A 186 -0.31 0.93 -4.48
C LEU A 186 0.27 -0.38 -5.03
N ILE A 187 -0.44 -1.06 -5.93
CA ILE A 187 0.08 -2.27 -6.60
C ILE A 187 1.36 -1.97 -7.38
N ILE A 188 1.38 -0.86 -8.13
CA ILE A 188 2.57 -0.39 -8.85
C ILE A 188 3.70 -0.10 -7.86
N GLY A 189 3.40 0.57 -6.74
CA GLY A 189 4.37 0.90 -5.70
C GLY A 189 5.02 -0.32 -5.05
N LEU A 190 4.21 -1.33 -4.71
CA LEU A 190 4.70 -2.61 -4.18
C LEU A 190 5.61 -3.32 -5.21
N GLN A 191 5.23 -3.29 -6.49
CA GLN A 191 6.02 -3.88 -7.58
C GLN A 191 7.34 -3.15 -7.77
N TYR A 192 7.28 -1.81 -7.74
CA TYR A 192 8.45 -0.95 -7.85
C TYR A 192 9.44 -1.18 -6.69
N GLY A 193 8.92 -1.41 -5.48
CA GLY A 193 9.72 -1.73 -4.31
C GLY A 193 10.21 -3.17 -4.21
N GLY A 194 9.89 -4.02 -5.20
CA GLY A 194 10.35 -5.41 -5.25
C GLY A 194 9.76 -6.32 -4.16
N ILE A 195 8.56 -6.00 -3.65
CA ILE A 195 7.91 -6.82 -2.62
C ILE A 195 7.28 -8.06 -3.25
N HIS A 196 7.46 -9.22 -2.61
CA HIS A 196 6.82 -10.48 -3.01
C HIS A 196 5.41 -10.58 -2.43
N THR A 197 4.47 -11.10 -3.23
CA THR A 197 3.06 -11.14 -2.87
C THR A 197 2.35 -12.43 -3.25
N VAL A 198 1.23 -12.71 -2.56
CA VAL A 198 0.21 -13.67 -3.01
C VAL A 198 -1.13 -12.95 -3.22
N ASN A 199 -1.77 -13.07 -4.38
CA ASN A 199 -1.22 -13.56 -5.65
C ASN A 199 -0.09 -12.63 -6.17
N SER A 200 0.57 -12.96 -7.28
CA SER A 200 1.64 -12.09 -7.81
C SER A 200 1.09 -10.72 -8.20
N LEU A 201 1.86 -9.65 -7.93
CA LEU A 201 1.51 -8.27 -8.31
C LEU A 201 1.21 -8.15 -9.81
N TYR A 202 1.92 -8.88 -10.66
CA TYR A 202 1.61 -8.97 -12.09
C TYR A 202 0.18 -9.47 -12.34
N SER A 203 -0.22 -10.57 -11.70
CA SER A 203 -1.58 -11.10 -11.86
C SER A 203 -2.63 -10.14 -11.31
N ILE A 204 -2.38 -9.53 -10.14
CA ILE A 204 -3.30 -8.59 -9.48
C ILE A 204 -3.53 -7.35 -10.34
N TYR A 205 -2.45 -6.76 -10.87
CA TYR A 205 -2.55 -5.62 -11.79
C TYR A 205 -3.37 -5.96 -13.04
N ASN A 206 -3.12 -7.13 -13.64
CA ASN A 206 -3.89 -7.59 -14.80
C ASN A 206 -5.35 -7.94 -14.44
N PHE A 207 -5.64 -8.29 -13.19
CA PHE A 207 -7.00 -8.58 -12.73
C PHE A 207 -7.88 -7.35 -12.53
N CYS A 208 -7.32 -6.13 -12.63
CA CYS A 208 -8.06 -4.88 -12.47
C CYS A 208 -9.04 -4.58 -13.65
N SER A 209 -9.10 -5.42 -14.68
CA SER A 209 -10.10 -5.31 -15.75
C SER A 209 -10.77 -6.67 -16.00
N LYS A 210 -12.06 -6.77 -15.64
CA LYS A 210 -12.84 -8.00 -15.86
C LYS A 210 -12.83 -8.45 -17.33
N PRO A 211 -13.05 -7.58 -18.34
CA PRO A 211 -12.94 -7.98 -19.75
C PRO A 211 -11.54 -8.46 -20.15
N TRP A 212 -10.48 -7.88 -19.57
CA TRP A 212 -9.12 -8.33 -19.81
C TRP A 212 -8.88 -9.76 -19.29
N VAL A 213 -9.34 -10.06 -18.07
CA VAL A 213 -9.29 -11.41 -17.51
C VAL A 213 -10.13 -12.39 -18.33
N PHE A 214 -11.34 -11.97 -18.73
CA PHE A 214 -12.24 -12.78 -19.55
C PHE A 214 -11.58 -13.16 -20.90
N SER A 215 -10.77 -12.28 -21.48
CA SER A 215 -10.01 -12.60 -22.70
C SER A 215 -9.04 -13.77 -22.53
N GLN A 216 -8.52 -14.03 -21.32
CA GLN A 216 -7.72 -15.22 -21.06
C GLN A 216 -8.59 -16.48 -21.00
N LEU A 217 -9.84 -16.38 -20.51
CA LEU A 217 -10.80 -17.48 -20.54
C LEU A 217 -11.19 -17.85 -21.98
N ILE A 218 -11.32 -16.85 -22.88
CA ILE A 218 -11.54 -17.09 -24.32
C ILE A 218 -10.39 -17.90 -24.93
N LYS A 219 -9.14 -17.64 -24.53
CA LYS A 219 -7.99 -18.44 -25.01
C LYS A 219 -8.08 -19.90 -24.57
N ILE A 220 -8.48 -20.13 -23.31
CA ILE A 220 -8.70 -21.48 -22.78
C ILE A 220 -9.85 -22.17 -23.52
N PHE A 221 -10.97 -21.48 -23.70
CA PHE A 221 -12.12 -21.94 -24.48
C PHE A 221 -11.71 -22.37 -25.91
N ASN A 222 -10.98 -21.52 -26.63
CA ASN A 222 -10.51 -21.81 -27.99
C ASN A 222 -9.54 -23.01 -28.04
N SER A 223 -8.78 -23.25 -26.97
CA SER A 223 -7.84 -24.37 -26.90
C SER A 223 -8.50 -25.69 -26.50
N LEU A 224 -9.52 -25.66 -25.63
CA LEU A 224 -10.12 -26.86 -25.04
C LEU A 224 -11.46 -27.24 -25.66
N GLY A 225 -12.15 -26.29 -26.29
CA GLY A 225 -13.48 -26.46 -26.85
C GLY A 225 -14.61 -26.38 -25.80
N PRO A 226 -15.85 -26.19 -26.25
CA PRO A 226 -17.02 -25.96 -25.40
C PRO A 226 -17.37 -27.16 -24.49
N GLU A 227 -17.02 -28.39 -24.89
CA GLU A 227 -17.29 -29.58 -24.08
C GLU A 227 -16.45 -29.64 -22.80
N LYS A 228 -15.18 -29.21 -22.88
CA LYS A 228 -14.24 -29.26 -21.75
C LYS A 228 -14.22 -27.97 -20.94
N PHE A 229 -14.49 -26.85 -21.60
CA PHE A 229 -14.51 -25.53 -20.97
C PHE A 229 -15.71 -24.74 -21.48
N PRO A 230 -16.92 -24.96 -20.97
CA PRO A 230 -18.13 -24.28 -21.44
C PRO A 230 -18.15 -22.81 -20.97
N LEU A 231 -17.53 -21.93 -21.76
CA LEU A 231 -17.50 -20.49 -21.48
C LEU A 231 -18.83 -19.85 -21.89
N VAL A 232 -19.40 -19.03 -21.01
CA VAL A 232 -20.61 -18.25 -21.31
C VAL A 232 -20.38 -17.31 -22.49
N GLU A 233 -21.39 -17.20 -23.37
CA GLU A 233 -21.36 -16.25 -24.46
C GLU A 233 -21.46 -14.81 -23.91
N GLN A 234 -20.49 -13.96 -24.26
CA GLN A 234 -20.46 -12.56 -23.87
C GLN A 234 -19.93 -11.71 -25.02
N THR A 235 -20.47 -10.49 -25.13
CA THR A 235 -20.01 -9.48 -26.08
C THR A 235 -19.38 -8.32 -25.32
N PHE A 236 -18.16 -7.94 -25.69
CA PHE A 236 -17.49 -6.77 -25.14
C PHE A 236 -17.69 -5.55 -26.05
N PHE A 237 -18.14 -4.44 -25.46
CA PHE A 237 -18.23 -3.15 -26.12
C PHE A 237 -17.25 -2.16 -25.48
N PRO A 238 -16.32 -1.55 -26.23
CA PRO A 238 -15.39 -0.55 -25.69
C PRO A 238 -16.12 0.70 -25.17
N SER A 239 -17.30 0.99 -25.72
CA SER A 239 -18.16 2.08 -25.30
C SER A 239 -19.62 1.80 -25.66
N HIS A 240 -20.53 2.61 -25.14
CA HIS A 240 -21.96 2.53 -25.48
C HIS A 240 -22.24 2.72 -26.99
N LYS A 241 -21.34 3.37 -27.76
CA LYS A 241 -21.56 3.66 -29.19
C LYS A 241 -21.70 2.42 -30.06
N GLN A 242 -21.12 1.30 -29.64
CA GLN A 242 -21.17 0.03 -30.36
C GLN A 242 -22.35 -0.84 -29.92
N MET A 243 -23.10 -0.44 -28.88
CA MET A 243 -24.30 -1.13 -28.43
C MET A 243 -25.49 -0.71 -29.30
N VAL A 244 -25.48 -1.14 -30.56
CA VAL A 244 -26.59 -0.95 -31.50
C VAL A 244 -27.69 -1.97 -31.23
N SER A 245 -28.91 -1.46 -31.11
CA SER A 245 -30.15 -2.24 -30.98
C SER A 245 -30.54 -2.91 -32.29
#